data_AF-A0A2H5Z0X1-F1
#
_entry.id   AF-A0A2H5Z0X1-F1
#
_cell.length_a   1.000
_cell.length_b   1.000
_cell.length_c   1.000
_cell.angle_alpha   90.00
_cell.angle_beta   90.00
_cell.angle_gamma   90.00
#
_symmetry.space_group_name_H-M   'P 1'
#
loop_
_entity.id
_entity.type
_entity.pdbx_description
1 polymer ?
#
loop_
_entity_poly.entity_id
_entity_poly.type
_entity_poly.pdbx_seq_one_letter_code
_entity_poly.pdbx_strand_id
1 'polypeptide(L)'
;MDGRSPQQETTLGEVQRPEAGAAMPVGALAVVRRLVQRVTGLREFNILVALLVLGLFLSLTTEAFLTTGNLFGVARAFSLTAIVAIGQTMVILTGGIDLSVGSVLALAGLSTGMLLERGAPLPVAVMAGLAVGAVIGLVNGLLVTRVGLPPFIATLGTLSIGRGLVYVLTKGYPVTVPYDYQAFIWLGQGYVWIVPVPVIVMVVLTILGTIFLGFTTYGRYIYAVGGNPEAARLAGIPVERVKLLVYVLCSTLAALAGLILVARLVSAQPSAGLGFELPVIAASIIGGTSLMGGEGTVLGAVLGAAIMGVLENGMVLLGVSTYAQQAVTGTVIILAVALDIWQKRRRMRARRARG
;
A
#
# COMPACT_ATOMS: atom_id res chain seq x y z
N MET A 1 21.65 38.46 81.15
CA MET A 1 22.40 38.82 79.94
C MET A 1 23.86 38.60 80.30
N ASP A 2 24.61 37.66 79.76
CA ASP A 2 24.50 36.94 78.50
C ASP A 2 25.03 35.52 78.66
N GLY A 3 24.33 34.58 78.02
CA GLY A 3 24.90 33.29 77.67
C GLY A 3 25.62 33.40 76.34
N ARG A 4 26.81 32.79 76.26
CA ARG A 4 27.31 32.06 75.09
C ARG A 4 28.46 31.16 75.52
N SER A 5 28.17 29.86 75.49
CA SER A 5 29.09 28.74 75.69
C SER A 5 29.99 28.52 74.47
N PRO A 6 31.11 27.77 74.65
CA PRO A 6 32.22 27.74 73.72
C PRO A 6 32.04 26.74 72.57
N GLN A 7 32.84 27.01 71.54
CA GLN A 7 33.13 26.23 70.34
C GLN A 7 33.33 24.73 70.61
N GLN A 8 32.75 23.87 69.77
CA GLN A 8 33.19 22.48 69.57
C GLN A 8 33.12 22.09 68.08
N GLU A 9 34.32 21.96 67.51
CA GLU A 9 34.80 21.00 66.52
C GLU A 9 33.83 20.49 65.43
N THR A 10 34.03 21.03 64.24
CA THR A 10 33.70 20.43 62.94
C THR A 10 34.33 19.04 62.79
N THR A 11 33.50 18.00 62.84
CA THR A 11 33.82 16.66 62.37
C THR A 11 33.83 16.64 60.84
N LEU A 12 34.97 16.24 60.28
CA LEU A 12 35.14 15.90 58.87
C LEU A 12 34.33 14.62 58.58
N GLY A 13 33.15 14.79 57.98
CA GLY A 13 32.37 13.70 57.40
C GLY A 13 32.95 13.28 56.06
N GLU A 14 33.27 12.00 55.93
CA GLU A 14 33.85 11.34 54.77
C GLU A 14 33.10 11.65 53.45
N VAL A 15 33.86 12.02 52.42
CA VAL A 15 33.36 12.07 51.04
C VAL A 15 33.17 10.63 50.55
N GLN A 16 31.95 10.11 50.67
CA GLN A 16 31.54 8.88 49.98
C GLN A 16 31.61 9.10 48.47
N ARG A 17 32.57 8.45 47.81
CA ARG A 17 32.60 8.32 46.35
C ARG A 17 31.40 7.46 45.94
N PRO A 18 30.62 7.84 44.90
CA PRO A 18 29.59 6.95 44.40
C PRO A 18 30.26 5.68 43.86
N GLU A 19 29.95 4.55 44.49
CA GLU A 19 30.31 3.23 43.99
C GLU A 19 29.77 3.11 42.57
N ALA A 20 30.67 2.78 41.63
CA ALA A 20 30.31 2.46 40.26
C ALA A 20 29.37 1.24 40.30
N GLY A 21 28.06 1.50 40.22
CA GLY A 21 27.04 0.48 40.11
C GLY A 21 27.38 -0.41 38.92
N ALA A 22 27.77 -1.65 39.24
CA ALA A 22 28.04 -2.69 38.26
C ALA A 22 26.84 -2.81 37.31
N ALA A 23 27.06 -2.51 36.04
CA ALA A 23 26.07 -2.75 35.00
C ALA A 23 25.72 -4.24 35.00
N MET A 24 24.48 -4.55 35.38
CA MET A 24 23.95 -5.91 35.37
C MET A 24 24.12 -6.53 33.97
N PRO A 25 24.67 -7.76 33.84
CA PRO A 25 24.75 -8.43 32.55
C PRO A 25 23.33 -8.66 32.04
N VAL A 26 23.01 -8.11 30.86
CA VAL A 26 21.71 -8.29 30.21
C VAL A 26 21.58 -9.78 29.85
N GLY A 27 20.95 -10.56 30.72
CA GLY A 27 20.79 -12.00 30.52
C GLY A 27 20.12 -12.31 29.18
N ALA A 28 20.47 -13.45 28.57
CA ALA A 28 19.96 -13.90 27.28
C ALA A 28 18.42 -13.82 27.19
N LEU A 29 17.70 -14.07 28.29
CA LEU A 29 16.26 -13.90 28.41
C LEU A 29 15.76 -12.45 28.21
N ALA A 30 16.51 -11.45 28.68
CA ALA A 30 16.17 -10.03 28.46
C ALA A 30 16.47 -9.60 27.02
N VAL A 31 17.50 -10.17 26.38
CA VAL A 31 17.81 -9.96 24.96
C VAL A 31 16.74 -10.63 24.08
N VAL A 32 16.39 -11.89 24.37
CA VAL A 32 15.29 -12.62 23.71
C VAL A 32 13.97 -11.91 23.93
N ARG A 33 13.65 -11.45 25.14
CA ARG A 33 12.43 -10.67 25.41
C ARG A 33 12.41 -9.33 24.66
N ARG A 34 13.53 -8.62 24.55
CA ARG A 34 13.63 -7.38 23.74
C ARG A 34 13.54 -7.64 22.24
N LEU A 35 14.11 -8.74 21.75
CA LEU A 35 13.99 -9.18 20.37
C LEU A 35 12.55 -9.59 20.05
N VAL A 36 11.92 -10.41 20.89
CA VAL A 36 10.51 -10.79 20.78
C VAL A 36 9.63 -9.54 20.85
N GLN A 37 9.86 -8.59 21.75
CA GLN A 37 9.10 -7.33 21.82
C GLN A 37 9.34 -6.39 20.62
N ARG A 38 10.53 -6.40 20.02
CA ARG A 38 10.79 -5.68 18.77
C ARG A 38 10.09 -6.35 17.58
N VAL A 39 10.16 -7.67 17.46
CA VAL A 39 9.56 -8.45 16.36
C VAL A 39 8.03 -8.45 16.45
N THR A 40 7.46 -8.69 17.63
CA THR A 40 6.01 -8.60 17.90
C THR A 40 5.49 -7.17 17.99
N GLY A 41 6.38 -6.18 18.09
CA GLY A 41 6.05 -4.76 18.08
C GLY A 41 5.95 -4.14 16.68
N LEU A 42 6.38 -4.85 15.64
CA LEU A 42 6.27 -4.41 14.25
C LEU A 42 4.84 -4.65 13.74
N ARG A 43 4.24 -3.62 13.14
CA ARG A 43 2.86 -3.69 12.61
C ARG A 43 2.72 -4.81 11.58
N GLU A 44 3.77 -5.02 10.79
CA GLU A 44 3.90 -6.03 9.75
C GLU A 44 3.81 -7.46 10.30
N PHE A 45 4.29 -7.71 11.52
CA PHE A 45 4.20 -9.03 12.15
C PHE A 45 2.75 -9.42 12.45
N ASN A 46 1.94 -8.49 12.96
CA ASN A 46 0.53 -8.75 13.23
C ASN A 46 -0.26 -9.03 11.94
N ILE A 47 0.06 -8.33 10.86
CA ILE A 47 -0.54 -8.55 9.54
C ILE A 47 -0.15 -9.92 9.00
N LEU A 48 1.13 -10.30 9.14
CA LEU A 48 1.61 -11.63 8.75
C LEU A 48 0.93 -12.75 9.55
N VAL A 49 0.76 -12.58 10.86
CA VAL A 49 0.02 -13.54 11.70
C VAL A 49 -1.43 -13.67 11.23
N ALA A 50 -2.12 -12.56 10.92
CA ALA A 50 -3.48 -12.60 10.38
C ALA A 50 -3.54 -13.36 9.04
N LEU A 51 -2.57 -13.14 8.15
CA LEU A 51 -2.45 -13.86 6.88
C LEU A 51 -2.25 -15.37 7.09
N LEU A 52 -1.37 -15.75 8.03
CA LEU A 52 -1.12 -17.15 8.37
C LEU A 52 -2.35 -17.83 8.98
N VAL A 53 -3.07 -17.14 9.86
CA VAL A 53 -4.32 -17.65 10.45
C VAL A 53 -5.39 -17.85 9.36
N LEU A 54 -5.55 -16.89 8.44
CA LEU A 54 -6.47 -17.03 7.31
C LEU A 54 -6.07 -18.18 6.38
N GLY A 55 -4.77 -18.31 6.08
CA GLY A 55 -4.25 -19.41 5.26
C GLY A 55 -4.44 -20.78 5.91
N LEU A 56 -4.24 -20.88 7.24
CA LEU A 56 -4.51 -22.09 7.99
C LEU A 56 -5.99 -22.46 7.95
N PHE A 57 -6.88 -21.49 8.15
CA PHE A 57 -8.32 -21.70 8.04
C PHE A 57 -8.70 -22.28 6.68
N LEU A 58 -8.24 -21.66 5.58
CA LEU A 58 -8.54 -22.13 4.22
C LEU A 58 -7.92 -23.49 3.90
N SER A 59 -6.73 -23.77 4.44
CA SER A 59 -6.11 -25.09 4.32
C SER A 59 -6.92 -26.19 4.99
N LEU A 60 -7.65 -25.88 6.07
CA LEU A 60 -8.47 -26.85 6.78
C LEU A 60 -9.86 -26.99 6.17
N THR A 61 -10.36 -25.97 5.47
CA THR A 61 -11.69 -25.99 4.84
C THR A 61 -11.67 -26.38 3.37
N THR A 62 -10.51 -26.31 2.69
CA THR A 62 -10.41 -26.61 1.27
C THR A 62 -9.09 -27.30 0.91
N GLU A 63 -9.18 -28.52 0.38
CA GLU A 63 -8.04 -29.29 -0.12
C GLU A 63 -7.31 -28.60 -1.29
N ALA A 64 -8.04 -27.83 -2.09
CA ALA A 64 -7.47 -27.10 -3.23
C ALA A 64 -6.57 -25.93 -2.84
N PHE A 65 -6.67 -25.41 -1.61
CA PHE A 65 -6.02 -24.16 -1.21
C PHE A 65 -4.49 -24.23 -1.28
N LEU A 66 -3.89 -25.30 -0.74
CA LEU A 66 -2.44 -25.50 -0.70
C LEU A 66 -1.85 -26.09 -1.99
N THR A 67 -2.66 -26.30 -3.03
CA THR A 67 -2.14 -26.75 -4.31
C THR A 67 -1.20 -25.70 -4.90
N THR A 68 -0.10 -26.14 -5.51
CA THR A 68 0.89 -25.23 -6.13
C THR A 68 0.25 -24.32 -7.16
N GLY A 69 -0.67 -24.87 -7.97
CA GLY A 69 -1.45 -24.11 -8.94
C GLY A 69 -2.28 -22.99 -8.29
N ASN A 70 -2.96 -23.28 -7.18
CA ASN A 70 -3.70 -22.26 -6.45
C ASN A 70 -2.77 -21.22 -5.83
N LEU A 71 -1.73 -21.62 -5.09
CA LEU A 71 -0.81 -20.67 -4.45
C LEU A 71 -0.16 -19.69 -5.45
N PHE A 72 0.32 -20.18 -6.59
CA PHE A 72 0.86 -19.31 -7.63
C PHE A 72 -0.23 -18.49 -8.34
N GLY A 73 -1.44 -19.04 -8.52
CA GLY A 73 -2.59 -18.32 -9.06
C GLY A 73 -3.01 -17.15 -8.17
N VAL A 74 -3.06 -17.37 -6.86
CA VAL A 74 -3.35 -16.35 -5.84
C VAL A 74 -2.26 -15.31 -5.80
N ALA A 75 -0.98 -15.72 -5.74
CA ALA A 75 0.16 -14.81 -5.77
C ALA A 75 0.13 -13.90 -7.01
N ARG A 76 -0.14 -14.49 -8.18
CA ARG A 76 -0.31 -13.73 -9.43
C ARG A 76 -1.50 -12.78 -9.37
N ALA A 77 -2.63 -13.19 -8.80
CA ALA A 77 -3.82 -12.34 -8.71
C ALA A 77 -3.59 -11.13 -7.79
N PHE A 78 -3.13 -11.36 -6.56
CA PHE A 78 -2.93 -10.26 -5.61
C PHE A 78 -1.73 -9.37 -5.96
N SER A 79 -0.79 -9.84 -6.80
CA SER A 79 0.34 -9.02 -7.25
C SER A 79 -0.09 -7.72 -7.92
N LEU A 80 -1.20 -7.73 -8.67
CA LEU A 80 -1.75 -6.52 -9.28
C LEU A 80 -2.25 -5.54 -8.22
N THR A 81 -3.04 -6.03 -7.27
CA THR A 81 -3.55 -5.25 -6.14
C THR A 81 -2.40 -4.68 -5.32
N ALA A 82 -1.36 -5.48 -5.06
CA ALA A 82 -0.17 -5.05 -4.33
C ALA A 82 0.57 -3.93 -5.07
N ILE A 83 0.83 -4.07 -6.37
CA ILE A 83 1.51 -3.05 -7.19
C ILE A 83 0.79 -1.70 -7.08
N VAL A 84 -0.54 -1.70 -7.21
CA VAL A 84 -1.31 -0.45 -7.11
C VAL A 84 -1.38 0.05 -5.66
N ALA A 85 -1.47 -0.86 -4.68
CA ALA A 85 -1.45 -0.51 -3.26
C ALA A 85 -0.16 0.19 -2.83
N ILE A 86 0.99 -0.12 -3.43
CA ILE A 86 2.24 0.64 -3.21
C ILE A 86 2.03 2.13 -3.51
N GLY A 87 1.41 2.44 -4.64
CA GLY A 87 1.09 3.81 -5.06
C GLY A 87 0.00 4.46 -4.20
N GLN A 88 -1.07 3.72 -3.92
CA GLN A 88 -2.17 4.19 -3.07
C GLN A 88 -1.68 4.49 -1.65
N THR A 89 -0.75 3.69 -1.09
CA THR A 89 -0.12 4.00 0.20
C THR A 89 0.56 5.36 0.18
N MET A 90 1.27 5.73 -0.89
CA MET A 90 1.88 7.06 -0.98
C MET A 90 0.84 8.19 -1.01
N VAL A 91 -0.29 7.98 -1.70
CA VAL A 91 -1.41 8.94 -1.73
C VAL A 91 -2.05 9.07 -0.34
N ILE A 92 -2.37 7.95 0.31
CA ILE A 92 -2.94 7.92 1.66
C ILE A 92 -2.00 8.53 2.68
N LEU A 93 -0.69 8.30 2.56
CA LEU A 93 0.31 8.94 3.43
C LEU A 93 0.23 10.46 3.36
N THR A 94 -0.10 11.06 2.22
CA THR A 94 -0.28 12.52 2.09
C THR A 94 -1.69 13.02 2.46
N GLY A 95 -2.55 12.14 2.99
CA GLY A 95 -3.94 12.44 3.38
C GLY A 95 -4.94 12.44 2.22
N GLY A 96 -4.61 11.82 1.08
CA GLY A 96 -5.49 11.66 -0.07
C GLY A 96 -6.04 10.24 -0.20
N ILE A 97 -6.95 10.03 -1.15
CA ILE A 97 -7.35 8.71 -1.64
C ILE A 97 -7.49 8.86 -3.16
N ASP A 98 -6.92 7.91 -3.92
CA ASP A 98 -7.11 7.84 -5.37
C ASP A 98 -8.10 6.74 -5.73
N LEU A 99 -9.35 7.12 -6.01
CA LEU A 99 -10.37 6.18 -6.49
C LEU A 99 -10.21 5.81 -7.96
N SER A 100 -9.49 6.62 -8.74
CA SER A 100 -9.44 6.46 -10.20
C SER A 100 -8.63 5.24 -10.65
N VAL A 101 -7.86 4.61 -9.74
CA VAL A 101 -6.92 3.53 -10.04
C VAL A 101 -7.52 2.38 -10.85
N GLY A 102 -8.77 1.99 -10.61
CA GLY A 102 -9.45 0.94 -11.39
C GLY A 102 -9.73 1.36 -12.84
N SER A 103 -10.13 2.61 -13.05
CA SER A 103 -10.34 3.17 -14.39
C SER A 103 -9.03 3.46 -15.14
N VAL A 104 -7.98 3.87 -14.41
CA VAL A 104 -6.63 4.09 -14.96
C VAL A 104 -6.04 2.78 -15.45
N LEU A 105 -6.15 1.73 -14.61
CA LEU A 105 -5.78 0.36 -14.97
C LEU A 105 -6.44 -0.07 -16.28
N ALA A 106 -7.74 0.17 -16.41
CA ALA A 106 -8.51 -0.20 -17.59
C ALA A 106 -8.11 0.61 -18.83
N LEU A 107 -8.00 1.93 -18.72
CA LEU A 107 -7.63 2.80 -19.83
C LEU A 107 -6.21 2.59 -20.33
N ALA A 108 -5.25 2.41 -19.42
CA ALA A 108 -3.86 2.14 -19.78
C ALA A 108 -3.72 0.78 -20.49
N GLY A 109 -4.39 -0.24 -19.95
CA GLY A 109 -4.47 -1.57 -20.56
C GLY A 109 -5.12 -1.51 -21.95
N LEU A 110 -6.25 -0.81 -22.08
CA LEU A 110 -6.96 -0.61 -23.35
C LEU A 110 -6.10 0.12 -24.37
N SER A 111 -5.45 1.22 -23.98
CA SER A 111 -4.58 1.99 -24.88
C SER A 111 -3.43 1.14 -25.41
N THR A 112 -2.83 0.32 -24.54
CA THR A 112 -1.80 -0.65 -24.93
C THR A 112 -2.38 -1.69 -25.90
N GLY A 113 -3.50 -2.32 -25.54
CA GLY A 113 -4.14 -3.36 -26.34
C GLY A 113 -4.54 -2.89 -27.74
N MET A 114 -5.13 -1.70 -27.86
CA MET A 114 -5.51 -1.11 -29.16
C MET A 114 -4.30 -0.80 -30.04
N LEU A 115 -3.17 -0.40 -29.46
CA LEU A 115 -1.95 -0.16 -30.23
C LEU A 115 -1.33 -1.48 -30.73
N LEU A 116 -1.27 -2.49 -29.86
CA LEU A 116 -0.76 -3.82 -30.23
C LEU A 116 -1.64 -4.48 -31.31
N GLU A 117 -2.97 -4.40 -31.17
CA GLU A 117 -3.94 -4.88 -32.16
C GLU A 117 -3.69 -4.26 -33.55
N ARG A 118 -3.29 -2.98 -33.59
CA ARG A 118 -2.97 -2.26 -34.83
C ARG A 118 -1.54 -2.47 -35.35
N GLY A 119 -0.78 -3.38 -34.75
CA GLY A 119 0.59 -3.68 -35.20
C GLY A 119 1.66 -2.69 -34.71
N ALA A 120 1.38 -1.86 -33.70
CA ALA A 120 2.37 -0.92 -33.19
C ALA A 120 3.53 -1.64 -32.48
N PRO A 121 4.78 -1.13 -32.58
CA PRO A 121 5.91 -1.72 -31.87
C PRO A 121 5.65 -1.81 -30.35
N LEU A 122 6.02 -2.94 -29.75
CA LEU A 122 5.76 -3.21 -28.33
C LEU A 122 6.22 -2.07 -27.39
N PRO A 123 7.43 -1.48 -27.52
CA PRO A 123 7.85 -0.38 -26.65
C PRO A 123 6.93 0.85 -26.75
N VAL A 124 6.41 1.15 -27.95
CA VAL A 124 5.51 2.28 -28.17
C VAL A 124 4.18 2.06 -27.47
N ALA A 125 3.61 0.86 -27.61
CA ALA A 125 2.35 0.50 -26.96
C ALA A 125 2.46 0.54 -25.42
N VAL A 126 3.54 -0.02 -24.86
CA VAL A 126 3.80 -0.02 -23.41
C VAL A 126 3.98 1.41 -22.89
N MET A 127 4.79 2.23 -23.57
CA MET A 127 5.02 3.61 -23.16
C MET A 127 3.75 4.46 -23.26
N ALA A 128 2.90 4.23 -24.27
CA ALA A 128 1.62 4.92 -24.38
C ALA A 128 0.68 4.56 -23.21
N GLY A 129 0.58 3.28 -22.85
CA GLY A 129 -0.21 2.85 -21.70
C GLY A 129 0.28 3.44 -20.37
N LEU A 130 1.59 3.46 -20.14
CA LEU A 130 2.19 4.10 -18.95
C LEU A 130 1.98 5.62 -18.95
N ALA A 131 2.08 6.26 -20.12
CA ALA A 131 1.84 7.69 -20.27
C ALA A 131 0.39 8.06 -19.93
N VAL A 132 -0.61 7.24 -20.30
CA VAL A 132 -2.01 7.44 -19.88
C VAL A 132 -2.12 7.47 -18.37
N GLY A 133 -1.47 6.54 -17.66
CA GLY A 133 -1.42 6.54 -16.20
C GLY A 133 -0.78 7.81 -15.64
N ALA A 134 0.38 8.19 -16.16
CA ALA A 134 1.08 9.39 -15.71
C ALA A 134 0.27 10.68 -15.95
N VAL A 135 -0.42 10.79 -17.09
CA VAL A 135 -1.28 11.93 -17.42
C VAL A 135 -2.48 12.00 -16.49
N ILE A 136 -3.18 10.89 -16.24
CA ILE A 136 -4.32 10.89 -15.31
C ILE A 136 -3.86 11.23 -13.89
N GLY A 137 -2.73 10.68 -13.45
CA GLY A 137 -2.15 11.01 -12.16
C GLY A 137 -1.74 12.49 -12.06
N LEU A 138 -1.23 13.07 -13.14
CA LEU A 138 -0.94 14.51 -13.22
C LEU A 138 -2.23 15.33 -13.12
N VAL A 139 -3.28 14.96 -13.85
CA VAL A 139 -4.59 15.62 -13.78
C VAL A 139 -5.15 15.56 -12.37
N ASN A 140 -5.19 14.39 -11.74
CA ASN A 140 -5.63 14.24 -10.35
C ASN A 140 -4.78 15.08 -9.39
N GLY A 141 -3.46 15.02 -9.53
CA GLY A 141 -2.53 15.84 -8.75
C GLY A 141 -2.80 17.34 -8.89
N LEU A 142 -3.05 17.83 -10.11
CA LEU A 142 -3.35 19.25 -10.37
C LEU A 142 -4.74 19.65 -9.85
N LEU A 143 -5.75 18.81 -10.01
CA LEU A 143 -7.09 19.04 -9.45
C LEU A 143 -7.04 19.18 -7.92
N VAL A 144 -6.24 18.35 -7.26
CA VAL A 144 -6.09 18.38 -5.80
C VAL A 144 -5.23 19.55 -5.34
N THR A 145 -4.15 19.87 -6.05
CA THR A 145 -3.15 20.85 -5.57
C THR A 145 -3.37 22.27 -6.07
N ARG A 146 -3.76 22.45 -7.34
CA ARG A 146 -3.95 23.76 -7.97
C ARG A 146 -5.39 24.23 -7.95
N VAL A 147 -6.33 23.33 -8.26
CA VAL A 147 -7.76 23.67 -8.21
C VAL A 147 -8.29 23.63 -6.77
N GLY A 148 -7.65 22.84 -5.90
CA GLY A 148 -8.04 22.73 -4.49
C GLY A 148 -9.24 21.83 -4.25
N LEU A 149 -9.56 20.92 -5.19
CA LEU A 149 -10.63 19.96 -5.00
C LEU A 149 -10.26 18.93 -3.91
N PRO A 150 -11.23 18.49 -3.09
CA PRO A 150 -11.01 17.34 -2.21
C PRO A 150 -10.57 16.10 -3.02
N PRO A 151 -9.53 15.37 -2.58
CA PRO A 151 -9.00 14.16 -3.24
C PRO A 151 -10.03 13.17 -3.75
N PHE A 152 -11.01 12.84 -2.91
CA PHE A 152 -12.07 11.89 -3.23
C PHE A 152 -12.93 12.40 -4.40
N ILE A 153 -13.27 13.69 -4.44
CA ILE A 153 -14.11 14.26 -5.51
C ILE A 153 -13.34 14.28 -6.83
N ALA A 154 -12.08 14.74 -6.81
CA ALA A 154 -11.25 14.78 -8.00
C ALA A 154 -11.09 13.38 -8.62
N THR A 155 -10.77 12.39 -7.78
CA THR A 155 -10.45 11.04 -8.24
C THR A 155 -11.69 10.21 -8.57
N LEU A 156 -12.83 10.48 -7.93
CA LEU A 156 -14.12 9.92 -8.34
C LEU A 156 -14.58 10.49 -9.69
N GLY A 157 -14.39 11.80 -9.92
CA GLY A 157 -14.68 12.42 -11.21
C GLY A 157 -13.83 11.82 -12.34
N THR A 158 -12.52 11.69 -12.13
CA THR A 158 -11.63 11.07 -13.12
C THR A 158 -11.89 9.57 -13.28
N LEU A 159 -12.33 8.86 -12.23
CA LEU A 159 -12.84 7.49 -12.34
C LEU A 159 -13.98 7.40 -13.35
N SER A 160 -15.01 8.22 -13.19
CA SER A 160 -16.18 8.22 -14.06
C SER A 160 -15.84 8.60 -15.50
N ILE A 161 -15.01 9.65 -15.70
CA ILE A 161 -14.53 10.05 -17.02
C ILE A 161 -13.73 8.90 -17.64
N GLY A 162 -12.79 8.31 -16.90
CA GLY A 162 -11.93 7.26 -17.40
C GLY A 162 -12.74 6.02 -17.79
N ARG A 163 -13.69 5.61 -16.95
CA ARG A 163 -14.61 4.50 -17.25
C ARG A 163 -15.48 4.80 -18.47
N GLY A 164 -16.00 6.02 -18.59
CA GLY A 164 -16.76 6.46 -19.77
C GLY A 164 -15.92 6.37 -21.04
N LEU A 165 -14.68 6.85 -21.01
CA LEU A 165 -13.74 6.76 -22.14
C LEU A 165 -13.46 5.31 -22.54
N VAL A 166 -13.28 4.39 -21.59
CA VAL A 166 -13.14 2.95 -21.89
C VAL A 166 -14.31 2.47 -22.73
N TYR A 167 -15.55 2.74 -22.30
CA TYR A 167 -16.73 2.27 -23.03
C TYR A 167 -16.95 2.98 -24.37
N VAL A 168 -16.65 4.27 -24.47
CA VAL A 168 -16.73 5.00 -25.74
C VAL A 168 -15.73 4.45 -26.77
N LEU A 169 -14.50 4.19 -26.35
CA LEU A 169 -13.44 3.68 -27.23
C LEU A 169 -13.67 2.22 -27.64
N THR A 170 -14.17 1.39 -26.72
CA THR A 170 -14.39 -0.04 -26.95
C THR A 170 -15.76 -0.37 -27.54
N LYS A 171 -16.73 0.54 -27.42
CA LYS A 171 -18.16 0.25 -27.65
C LYS A 171 -18.68 -0.95 -26.85
N GLY A 172 -18.04 -1.23 -25.71
CA GLY A 172 -18.36 -2.39 -24.87
C GLY A 172 -17.75 -3.73 -25.33
N TYR A 173 -16.95 -3.76 -26.40
CA TYR A 173 -16.29 -4.98 -26.88
C TYR A 173 -14.83 -5.07 -26.42
N PRO A 174 -14.35 -6.30 -26.11
CA PRO A 174 -12.94 -6.49 -25.77
C PRO A 174 -12.03 -6.26 -26.98
N VAL A 175 -10.82 -5.76 -26.70
CA VAL A 175 -9.75 -5.64 -27.69
C VAL A 175 -8.78 -6.78 -27.48
N THR A 176 -8.57 -7.62 -28.51
CA THR A 176 -7.72 -8.81 -28.40
C THR A 176 -6.27 -8.45 -28.71
N VAL A 177 -5.34 -8.94 -27.90
CA VAL A 177 -3.91 -8.75 -28.15
C VAL A 177 -3.41 -9.85 -29.09
N PRO A 178 -2.76 -9.52 -30.21
CA PRO A 178 -2.18 -10.52 -31.11
C PRO A 178 -1.11 -11.41 -30.41
N TYR A 179 -1.09 -12.70 -30.76
CA TYR A 179 -0.21 -13.71 -30.11
C TYR A 179 1.28 -13.62 -30.50
N ASP A 180 1.60 -12.86 -31.53
CA ASP A 180 2.96 -12.53 -31.96
C ASP A 180 3.71 -11.66 -30.94
N TYR A 181 3.01 -10.91 -30.08
CA TYR A 181 3.61 -10.16 -28.97
C TYR A 181 3.98 -11.05 -27.76
N GLN A 182 4.78 -12.10 -27.98
CA GLN A 182 5.15 -13.07 -26.95
C GLN A 182 5.83 -12.43 -25.74
N ALA A 183 6.68 -11.42 -25.95
CA ALA A 183 7.32 -10.70 -24.84
C ALA A 183 6.31 -9.96 -23.94
N PHE A 184 5.23 -9.42 -24.53
CA PHE A 184 4.15 -8.81 -23.77
C PHE A 184 3.34 -9.87 -23.02
N ILE A 185 2.95 -10.95 -23.68
CA ILE A 185 2.17 -12.04 -23.05
C ILE A 185 2.98 -12.67 -21.90
N TRP A 186 4.29 -12.82 -22.06
CA TRP A 186 5.19 -13.32 -21.01
C TRP A 186 5.18 -12.45 -19.75
N LEU A 187 4.97 -11.13 -19.87
CA LEU A 187 4.82 -10.24 -18.70
C LEU A 187 3.66 -10.66 -17.79
N GLY A 188 2.54 -11.13 -18.36
CA GLY A 188 1.33 -11.49 -17.62
C GLY A 188 1.19 -12.99 -17.31
N GLN A 189 1.73 -13.85 -18.17
CA GLN A 189 1.56 -15.31 -18.08
C GLN A 189 2.86 -16.07 -17.77
N GLY A 190 4.00 -15.44 -18.02
CA GLY A 190 5.32 -16.06 -17.93
C GLY A 190 5.74 -16.42 -16.51
N TYR A 191 6.80 -17.22 -16.45
CA TYR A 191 7.45 -17.67 -15.24
C TYR A 191 8.96 -17.49 -15.36
N VAL A 192 9.60 -17.18 -14.23
CA VAL A 192 11.04 -17.38 -14.05
C VAL A 192 11.19 -18.51 -13.05
N TRP A 193 11.72 -19.65 -13.49
CA TRP A 193 11.62 -20.92 -12.75
C TRP A 193 10.15 -21.24 -12.41
N ILE A 194 9.78 -21.20 -11.13
CA ILE A 194 8.44 -21.49 -10.63
C ILE A 194 7.64 -20.23 -10.31
N VAL A 195 8.28 -19.05 -10.32
CA VAL A 195 7.66 -17.81 -9.85
C VAL A 195 7.02 -17.07 -11.02
N PRO A 196 5.72 -16.72 -10.95
CA PRO A 196 5.08 -15.90 -11.97
C PRO A 196 5.75 -14.53 -12.13
N VAL A 197 5.94 -14.09 -13.38
CA VAL A 197 6.52 -12.77 -13.68
C VAL A 197 5.81 -11.61 -12.96
N PRO A 198 4.46 -11.55 -12.88
CA PRO A 198 3.77 -10.51 -12.12
C PRO A 198 4.18 -10.42 -10.63
N VAL A 199 4.48 -11.56 -10.00
CA VAL A 199 4.96 -11.62 -8.61
C VAL A 199 6.37 -11.04 -8.50
N ILE A 200 7.23 -11.31 -9.49
CA ILE A 200 8.59 -10.76 -9.54
C ILE A 200 8.53 -9.24 -9.70
N VAL A 201 7.70 -8.73 -10.61
CA VAL A 201 7.47 -7.29 -10.80
C VAL A 201 6.99 -6.64 -9.49
N MET A 202 6.02 -7.27 -8.81
CA MET A 202 5.55 -6.82 -7.50
C MET A 202 6.68 -6.77 -6.47
N VAL A 203 7.51 -7.81 -6.36
CA VAL A 203 8.63 -7.85 -5.39
C VAL A 203 9.65 -6.74 -5.69
N VAL A 204 10.03 -6.56 -6.95
CA VAL A 204 10.95 -5.50 -7.37
C VAL A 204 10.37 -4.12 -7.01
N LEU A 205 9.11 -3.86 -7.33
CA LEU A 205 8.45 -2.59 -7.00
C LEU A 205 8.27 -2.39 -5.49
N THR A 206 8.09 -3.48 -4.73
CA THR A 206 8.04 -3.43 -3.27
C THR A 206 9.38 -2.98 -2.69
N ILE A 207 10.48 -3.53 -3.21
CA ILE A 207 11.84 -3.14 -2.82
C ILE A 207 12.08 -1.67 -3.20
N LEU A 208 11.81 -1.29 -4.44
CA LEU A 208 11.99 0.08 -4.92
C LEU A 208 11.12 1.07 -4.14
N GLY A 209 9.86 0.75 -3.87
CA GLY A 209 8.95 1.58 -3.09
C GLY A 209 9.41 1.72 -1.63
N THR A 210 9.92 0.64 -1.03
CA THR A 210 10.47 0.66 0.33
C THR A 210 11.72 1.54 0.40
N ILE A 211 12.62 1.41 -0.57
CA ILE A 211 13.81 2.25 -0.67
C ILE A 211 13.40 3.72 -0.88
N PHE A 212 12.45 3.96 -1.78
CA PHE A 212 11.94 5.29 -2.07
C PHE A 212 11.35 5.97 -0.82
N LEU A 213 10.44 5.32 -0.10
CA LEU A 213 9.83 5.89 1.10
C LEU A 213 10.78 5.98 2.29
N GLY A 214 11.66 4.97 2.49
CA GLY A 214 12.54 4.90 3.65
C GLY A 214 13.81 5.74 3.55
N PHE A 215 14.36 5.90 2.35
CA PHE A 215 15.73 6.39 2.17
C PHE A 215 15.85 7.65 1.30
N THR A 216 14.79 8.10 0.62
CA THR A 216 14.85 9.32 -0.21
C THR A 216 14.30 10.56 0.49
N THR A 217 14.70 11.74 0.00
CA THR A 217 14.17 13.03 0.46
C THR A 217 12.66 13.15 0.19
N TYR A 218 12.19 12.70 -0.97
CA TYR A 218 10.76 12.70 -1.29
C TYR A 218 9.97 11.76 -0.37
N GLY A 219 10.53 10.61 0.00
CA GLY A 219 9.94 9.72 1.02
C GLY A 219 9.71 10.44 2.36
N ARG A 220 10.73 11.12 2.89
CA ARG A 220 10.60 11.92 4.11
C ARG A 220 9.57 13.05 3.96
N TYR A 221 9.53 13.71 2.81
CA TYR A 221 8.54 14.75 2.54
C TYR A 221 7.11 14.22 2.51
N ILE A 222 6.88 13.03 1.96
CA ILE A 222 5.56 12.38 1.95
C ILE A 222 5.05 12.18 3.38
N TYR A 223 5.87 11.63 4.28
CA TYR A 223 5.50 11.47 5.69
C TYR A 223 5.28 12.81 6.40
N ALA A 224 6.13 13.80 6.16
CA ALA A 224 6.01 15.12 6.78
C ALA A 224 4.72 15.85 6.35
N VAL A 225 4.42 15.83 5.05
CA VAL A 225 3.16 16.39 4.49
C VAL A 225 1.94 15.69 5.09
N GLY A 226 2.02 14.37 5.27
CA GLY A 226 0.97 13.58 5.90
C GLY A 226 0.72 13.89 7.37
N GLY A 227 1.79 14.06 8.14
CA GLY A 227 1.69 14.32 9.58
C GLY A 227 1.14 15.72 9.89
N ASN A 228 1.63 16.74 9.19
CA ASN A 228 1.10 18.09 9.28
C ASN A 228 1.50 18.90 8.02
N PRO A 229 0.57 19.14 7.07
CA PRO A 229 0.88 19.84 5.83
C PRO A 229 1.23 21.32 6.04
N GLU A 230 0.68 21.96 7.09
CA GLU A 230 0.99 23.36 7.41
C GLU A 230 2.40 23.49 7.97
N ALA A 231 2.78 22.62 8.91
CA ALA A 231 4.13 22.59 9.46
C ALA A 231 5.18 22.22 8.38
N ALA A 232 4.84 21.28 7.49
CA ALA A 232 5.70 20.93 6.35
C ALA A 232 5.95 22.14 5.44
N ARG A 233 4.92 22.94 5.16
CA ARG A 233 5.03 24.17 4.36
C ARG A 233 5.88 25.23 5.06
N LEU A 234 5.71 25.44 6.36
CA LEU A 234 6.55 26.34 7.16
C LEU A 234 8.02 25.89 7.21
N ALA A 235 8.26 24.57 7.12
CA ALA A 235 9.59 23.99 7.02
C ALA A 235 10.17 24.00 5.58
N GLY A 236 9.52 24.67 4.63
CA GLY A 236 10.01 24.82 3.25
C GLY A 236 9.77 23.60 2.34
N ILE A 237 8.99 22.61 2.77
CA ILE A 237 8.67 21.44 1.93
C ILE A 237 7.66 21.86 0.84
N PRO A 238 7.90 21.55 -0.45
CA PRO A 238 6.99 21.91 -1.52
C PRO A 238 5.77 20.96 -1.55
N VAL A 239 4.83 21.16 -0.62
CA VAL A 239 3.66 20.30 -0.38
C VAL A 239 2.89 19.95 -1.66
N GLU A 240 2.64 20.93 -2.52
CA GLU A 240 1.94 20.72 -3.79
C GLU A 240 2.70 19.77 -4.72
N ARG A 241 4.02 19.92 -4.86
CA ARG A 241 4.83 19.05 -5.72
C ARG A 241 4.89 17.62 -5.18
N VAL A 242 4.92 17.46 -3.85
CA VAL A 242 4.87 16.16 -3.19
C VAL A 242 3.54 15.46 -3.46
N LYS A 243 2.42 16.17 -3.30
CA LYS A 243 1.09 15.64 -3.63
C LYS A 243 0.96 15.28 -5.11
N LEU A 244 1.41 16.14 -6.02
CA LEU A 244 1.41 15.86 -7.46
C LEU A 244 2.21 14.60 -7.80
N LEU A 245 3.41 14.46 -7.23
CA LEU A 245 4.25 13.28 -7.42
C LEU A 245 3.55 11.98 -7.00
N VAL A 246 2.91 11.93 -5.82
CA VAL A 246 2.28 10.69 -5.35
C VAL A 246 1.08 10.27 -6.20
N TYR A 247 0.29 11.20 -6.74
CA TYR A 247 -0.79 10.86 -7.67
C TYR A 247 -0.26 10.34 -9.01
N VAL A 248 0.80 10.94 -9.55
CA VAL A 248 1.46 10.45 -10.77
C VAL A 248 2.02 9.05 -10.55
N LEU A 249 2.73 8.80 -9.45
CA LEU A 249 3.27 7.48 -9.13
C LEU A 249 2.15 6.44 -8.95
N CYS A 250 1.08 6.80 -8.24
CA CYS A 250 -0.07 5.92 -8.02
C CYS A 250 -0.74 5.50 -9.34
N SER A 251 -1.08 6.47 -10.18
CA SER A 251 -1.73 6.19 -11.47
C SER A 251 -0.78 5.48 -12.45
N THR A 252 0.53 5.71 -12.39
CA THR A 252 1.52 4.99 -13.21
C THR A 252 1.64 3.52 -12.79
N LEU A 253 1.62 3.23 -11.49
CA LEU A 253 1.59 1.86 -10.97
C LEU A 253 0.27 1.16 -11.31
N ALA A 254 -0.86 1.88 -11.26
CA ALA A 254 -2.15 1.38 -11.75
C ALA A 254 -2.11 1.04 -13.24
N ALA A 255 -1.49 1.89 -14.06
CA ALA A 255 -1.29 1.63 -15.48
C ALA A 255 -0.45 0.37 -15.70
N LEU A 256 0.68 0.22 -15.00
CA LEU A 256 1.52 -0.98 -15.09
C LEU A 256 0.75 -2.25 -14.72
N ALA A 257 -0.05 -2.22 -13.65
CA ALA A 257 -0.92 -3.34 -13.30
C ALA A 257 -1.95 -3.65 -14.41
N GLY A 258 -2.45 -2.63 -15.12
CA GLY A 258 -3.32 -2.77 -16.29
C GLY A 258 -2.65 -3.44 -17.47
N LEU A 259 -1.41 -3.05 -17.77
CA LEU A 259 -0.61 -3.70 -18.81
C LEU A 259 -0.40 -5.19 -18.49
N ILE A 260 -0.05 -5.51 -17.24
CA ILE A 260 0.12 -6.90 -16.79
C ILE A 260 -1.21 -7.67 -16.87
N LEU A 261 -2.33 -7.04 -16.52
CA LEU A 261 -3.65 -7.67 -16.62
C LEU A 261 -4.02 -7.99 -18.07
N VAL A 262 -3.79 -7.05 -18.99
CA VAL A 262 -4.05 -7.26 -20.43
C VAL A 262 -3.13 -8.34 -21.01
N ALA A 263 -1.85 -8.33 -20.64
CA ALA A 263 -0.90 -9.38 -21.00
C ALA A 263 -1.35 -10.76 -20.49
N ARG A 264 -1.90 -10.82 -19.27
CA ARG A 264 -2.38 -12.06 -18.66
C ARG A 264 -3.61 -12.60 -19.39
N LEU A 265 -4.55 -11.71 -19.75
CA LEU A 265 -5.81 -12.09 -20.38
C LEU A 265 -5.73 -12.19 -21.91
N VAL A 266 -4.61 -11.73 -22.51
CA VAL A 266 -4.45 -11.57 -23.97
C VAL A 266 -5.59 -10.71 -24.56
N SER A 267 -6.19 -9.86 -23.72
CA SER A 267 -7.38 -9.10 -24.05
C SER A 267 -7.55 -7.94 -23.08
N ALA A 268 -7.81 -6.75 -23.62
CA ALA A 268 -8.24 -5.60 -22.86
C ALA A 268 -9.77 -5.60 -22.75
N GLN A 269 -10.28 -5.95 -21.57
CA GLN A 269 -11.71 -6.01 -21.30
C GLN A 269 -12.25 -4.64 -20.86
N PRO A 270 -13.40 -4.17 -21.38
CA PRO A 270 -13.99 -2.88 -20.97
C PRO A 270 -14.41 -2.84 -19.49
N SER A 271 -14.75 -4.00 -18.92
CA SER A 271 -15.10 -4.20 -17.51
C SER A 271 -13.89 -4.33 -16.59
N ALA A 272 -12.66 -4.37 -17.13
CA ALA A 272 -11.46 -4.50 -16.31
C ALA A 272 -11.39 -3.39 -15.25
N GLY A 273 -10.91 -3.74 -14.05
CA GLY A 273 -10.72 -2.78 -12.96
C GLY A 273 -12.00 -2.20 -12.34
N LEU A 274 -13.20 -2.73 -12.64
CA LEU A 274 -14.43 -2.29 -11.96
C LEU A 274 -14.37 -2.64 -10.46
N GLY A 275 -14.54 -1.64 -9.60
CA GLY A 275 -14.47 -1.84 -8.15
C GLY A 275 -13.07 -2.12 -7.61
N PHE A 276 -12.03 -2.07 -8.45
CA PHE A 276 -10.67 -2.45 -8.09
C PHE A 276 -10.00 -1.47 -7.12
N GLU A 277 -10.49 -0.24 -7.06
CA GLU A 277 -10.09 0.76 -6.08
C GLU A 277 -10.38 0.33 -4.63
N LEU A 278 -11.46 -0.43 -4.38
CA LEU A 278 -11.83 -0.87 -3.04
C LEU A 278 -10.82 -1.85 -2.43
N PRO A 279 -10.44 -2.98 -3.07
CA PRO A 279 -9.44 -3.89 -2.53
C PRO A 279 -8.04 -3.25 -2.45
N VAL A 280 -7.71 -2.30 -3.34
CA VAL A 280 -6.44 -1.55 -3.27
C VAL A 280 -6.38 -0.65 -2.02
N ILE A 281 -7.48 0.04 -1.73
CA ILE A 281 -7.62 0.85 -0.51
C ILE A 281 -7.61 -0.05 0.72
N ALA A 282 -8.38 -1.15 0.68
CA ALA A 282 -8.42 -2.15 1.76
C ALA A 282 -7.02 -2.69 2.06
N ALA A 283 -6.27 -3.11 1.04
CA ALA A 283 -4.90 -3.59 1.16
C ALA A 283 -4.00 -2.57 1.86
N SER A 284 -4.08 -1.30 1.48
CA SER A 284 -3.27 -0.23 2.07
C SER A 284 -3.61 0.01 3.55
N ILE A 285 -4.90 -0.01 3.91
CA ILE A 285 -5.39 0.26 5.28
C ILE A 285 -5.18 -0.94 6.20
N ILE A 286 -5.53 -2.16 5.76
CA ILE A 286 -5.25 -3.41 6.47
C ILE A 286 -3.74 -3.56 6.66
N GLY A 287 -2.97 -3.14 5.65
CA GLY A 287 -1.52 -3.02 5.69
C GLY A 287 -0.97 -2.02 6.72
N GLY A 288 -1.83 -1.28 7.41
CA GLY A 288 -1.46 -0.35 8.48
C GLY A 288 -1.15 1.07 8.02
N THR A 289 -1.51 1.43 6.78
CA THR A 289 -1.48 2.83 6.32
C THR A 289 -2.67 3.57 6.93
N SER A 290 -2.41 4.67 7.63
CA SER A 290 -3.50 5.41 8.27
C SER A 290 -4.16 6.39 7.32
N LEU A 291 -5.49 6.41 7.31
CA LEU A 291 -6.30 7.36 6.53
C LEU A 291 -6.08 8.83 6.91
N MET A 292 -5.52 9.10 8.08
CA MET A 292 -5.17 10.46 8.49
C MET A 292 -3.82 10.94 7.94
N GLY A 293 -3.09 10.09 7.21
CA GLY A 293 -1.76 10.39 6.69
C GLY A 293 -0.63 10.18 7.70
N GLY A 294 0.61 10.30 7.20
CA GLY A 294 1.83 10.32 7.99
C GLY A 294 2.29 8.99 8.60
N GLU A 295 1.54 7.90 8.44
CA GLU A 295 1.89 6.56 8.97
C GLU A 295 1.53 5.45 7.98
N GLY A 296 2.46 4.54 7.69
CA GLY A 296 2.27 3.41 6.78
C GLY A 296 3.58 2.94 6.16
N THR A 297 3.61 1.71 5.62
CA THR A 297 4.79 1.14 4.96
C THR A 297 4.38 0.41 3.67
N VAL A 298 5.29 0.37 2.70
CA VAL A 298 5.08 -0.36 1.43
C VAL A 298 4.89 -1.85 1.69
N LEU A 299 5.72 -2.44 2.57
CA LEU A 299 5.61 -3.84 2.95
C LEU A 299 4.26 -4.16 3.60
N GLY A 300 3.77 -3.27 4.47
CA GLY A 300 2.43 -3.39 5.05
C GLY A 300 1.35 -3.45 3.98
N ALA A 301 1.38 -2.56 2.99
CA ALA A 301 0.42 -2.54 1.89
C ALA A 301 0.42 -3.84 1.06
N VAL A 302 1.61 -4.40 0.80
CA VAL A 302 1.76 -5.67 0.07
C VAL A 302 1.24 -6.85 0.87
N LEU A 303 1.50 -6.90 2.19
CA LEU A 303 0.92 -7.90 3.07
C LEU A 303 -0.60 -7.77 3.18
N GLY A 304 -1.12 -6.54 3.22
CA GLY A 304 -2.57 -6.28 3.17
C GLY A 304 -3.18 -6.72 1.84
N ALA A 305 -2.50 -6.52 0.71
CA ALA A 305 -2.93 -7.04 -0.59
C ALA A 305 -2.92 -8.57 -0.61
N ALA A 306 -1.93 -9.22 0.03
CA ALA A 306 -1.92 -10.67 0.19
C ALA A 306 -3.10 -11.16 1.02
N ILE A 307 -3.47 -10.48 2.11
CA ILE A 307 -4.68 -10.80 2.89
C ILE A 307 -5.93 -10.69 2.00
N MET A 308 -6.08 -9.58 1.28
CA MET A 308 -7.23 -9.38 0.38
C MET A 308 -7.30 -10.47 -0.70
N GLY A 309 -6.17 -10.79 -1.33
CA GLY A 309 -6.12 -11.81 -2.38
C GLY A 309 -6.37 -13.23 -1.88
N VAL A 310 -5.85 -13.58 -0.70
CA VAL A 310 -6.13 -14.88 -0.06
C VAL A 310 -7.60 -14.95 0.37
N LEU A 311 -8.17 -13.86 0.87
CA LEU A 311 -9.59 -13.78 1.23
C LEU A 311 -10.49 -13.93 0.01
N GLU A 312 -10.22 -13.21 -1.08
CA GLU A 312 -10.93 -13.34 -2.36
C GLU A 312 -10.82 -14.77 -2.92
N ASN A 313 -9.62 -15.36 -2.91
CA ASN A 313 -9.43 -16.74 -3.34
C ASN A 313 -10.19 -17.74 -2.47
N GLY A 314 -10.13 -17.58 -1.14
CA GLY A 314 -10.87 -18.42 -0.21
C GLY A 314 -12.37 -18.36 -0.46
N MET A 315 -12.92 -17.17 -0.69
CA MET A 315 -14.33 -17.01 -1.06
C MET A 315 -14.68 -17.72 -2.37
N VAL A 316 -13.81 -17.65 -3.38
CA VAL A 316 -14.00 -18.38 -4.64
C VAL A 316 -13.99 -19.89 -4.41
N LEU A 317 -13.04 -20.39 -3.62
CA LEU A 317 -12.92 -21.83 -3.30
C LEU A 317 -14.12 -22.35 -2.49
N LEU A 318 -14.70 -21.51 -1.64
CA LEU A 318 -15.90 -21.81 -0.86
C LEU A 318 -17.21 -21.59 -1.64
N GLY A 319 -17.14 -21.23 -2.93
CA GLY A 319 -18.33 -21.04 -3.78
C GLY A 319 -19.16 -19.79 -3.45
N VAL A 320 -18.57 -18.79 -2.77
CA VAL A 320 -19.24 -17.52 -2.47
C VAL A 320 -19.41 -16.72 -3.76
N SER A 321 -20.64 -16.26 -4.03
CA SER A 321 -20.94 -15.49 -5.25
C SER A 321 -20.14 -14.18 -5.33
N THR A 322 -19.75 -13.77 -6.53
CA THR A 322 -18.99 -12.54 -6.77
C THR A 322 -19.69 -11.28 -6.23
N TYR A 323 -21.03 -11.27 -6.21
CA TYR A 323 -21.82 -10.19 -5.62
C TYR A 323 -21.68 -10.15 -4.09
N ALA A 324 -21.70 -11.32 -3.42
CA ALA A 324 -21.48 -11.40 -1.98
C ALA A 324 -20.03 -11.06 -1.61
N GLN A 325 -19.06 -11.41 -2.45
CA GLN A 325 -17.66 -11.02 -2.27
C GLN A 325 -17.50 -9.50 -2.19
N GLN A 326 -18.22 -8.72 -3.01
CA GLN A 326 -18.20 -7.26 -2.93
C GLN A 326 -18.71 -6.72 -1.58
N ALA A 327 -19.78 -7.32 -1.06
CA ALA A 327 -20.31 -6.97 0.25
C ALA A 327 -19.28 -7.26 1.35
N VAL A 328 -18.62 -8.43 1.29
CA VAL A 328 -17.56 -8.81 2.23
C VAL A 328 -16.38 -7.82 2.16
N THR A 329 -15.91 -7.48 0.96
CA THR A 329 -14.85 -6.48 0.78
C THR A 329 -15.23 -5.14 1.42
N GLY A 330 -16.46 -4.66 1.23
CA GLY A 330 -16.97 -3.46 1.89
C GLY A 330 -16.97 -3.57 3.42
N THR A 331 -17.44 -4.70 3.97
CA THR A 331 -17.41 -4.97 5.41
C THR A 331 -15.98 -4.97 5.97
N VAL A 332 -15.05 -5.63 5.28
CA VAL A 332 -13.63 -5.69 5.67
C VAL A 332 -13.03 -4.28 5.72
N ILE A 333 -13.32 -3.41 4.75
CA ILE A 333 -12.86 -2.01 4.75
C ILE A 333 -13.43 -1.26 5.96
N ILE A 334 -14.73 -1.34 6.20
CA ILE A 334 -15.38 -0.67 7.34
C ILE A 334 -14.74 -1.11 8.66
N LEU A 335 -14.53 -2.41 8.84
CA LEU A 335 -13.90 -2.96 10.04
C LEU A 335 -12.45 -2.49 10.18
N ALA A 336 -11.66 -2.52 9.11
CA ALA A 336 -10.28 -2.06 9.11
C ALA A 336 -10.18 -0.58 9.51
N VAL A 337 -11.02 0.27 8.94
CA VAL A 337 -11.07 1.71 9.24
C VAL A 337 -11.56 1.97 10.67
N ALA A 338 -12.62 1.28 11.11
CA ALA A 338 -13.14 1.41 12.46
C ALA A 338 -12.09 1.03 13.51
N LEU A 339 -11.33 -0.03 13.25
CA LEU A 339 -10.21 -0.46 14.10
C LEU A 339 -9.07 0.57 14.12
N ASP A 340 -8.67 1.14 12.98
CA ASP A 340 -7.62 2.19 12.94
C ASP A 340 -8.04 3.41 13.78
N ILE A 341 -9.28 3.90 13.57
CA ILE A 341 -9.83 5.05 14.30
C ILE A 341 -9.90 4.75 15.80
N TRP A 342 -10.37 3.58 16.19
CA TRP A 342 -10.49 3.18 17.60
C TRP A 342 -9.11 3.08 18.28
N GLN A 343 -8.14 2.44 17.63
CA GLN A 343 -6.78 2.32 18.16
C GLN A 343 -6.11 3.69 18.33
N LYS A 344 -6.27 4.60 17.35
CA LYS A 344 -5.75 5.98 17.46
C LYS A 344 -6.41 6.76 18.58
N ARG A 345 -7.74 6.73 18.70
CA ARG A 345 -8.46 7.40 19.80
C ARG A 345 -7.98 6.92 21.16
N ARG A 346 -7.75 5.61 21.32
CA ARG A 346 -7.22 5.03 22.56
C ARG A 346 -5.81 5.53 22.88
N ARG A 347 -4.92 5.61 21.88
CA ARG A 347 -3.55 6.15 22.04
C ARG A 347 -3.55 7.64 22.42
N MET A 348 -4.43 8.44 21.80
CA MET A 348 -4.58 9.86 22.12
C MET A 348 -5.09 10.09 23.55
N ARG A 349 -6.09 9.32 23.99
CA ARG A 349 -6.58 9.37 25.37
C ARG A 349 -5.50 8.98 26.38
N ALA A 350 -4.73 7.93 26.10
CA ALA A 350 -3.64 7.49 26.96
C ALA A 350 -2.50 8.53 27.08
N ARG A 351 -2.23 9.31 26.02
CA ARG A 351 -1.27 10.43 26.07
C ARG A 351 -1.79 11.58 26.94
N ARG A 352 -3.06 11.94 26.80
CA ARG A 352 -3.70 12.99 27.63
C ARG A 352 -3.82 12.61 29.11
N ALA A 353 -3.89 11.33 29.43
CA ALA A 353 -3.92 10.85 30.81
C ALA A 353 -2.53 10.83 31.49
N ARG A 354 -1.45 11.07 30.74
CA ARG A 354 -0.06 11.03 31.22
C ARG A 354 0.62 12.41 31.26
N GLY A 355 -0.04 13.45 30.74
CA GLY A 355 0.44 14.84 30.76
C GLY A 355 -0.56 15.70 31.49
#